data_AF-A0A9E2MIB2-F1
#
_entry.id   AF-A0A9E2MIB2-F1
#
_cell.length_a   1.000
_cell.length_b   1.000
_cell.length_c   1.000
_cell.angle_alpha   90.00
_cell.angle_beta   90.00
_cell.angle_gamma   90.00
#
_symmetry.space_group_name_H-M   'P 1'
#
loop_
_entity.id
_entity.type
_entity.pdbx_description
1 polymer ?
#
loop_
_entity_poly.entity_id
_entity_poly.type
_entity_poly.pdbx_seq_one_letter_code
_entity_poly.pdbx_strand_id
1 'polypeptide(L)'
;MFIISAPAWWLFEVLNWRVQNWYYDGKELFTNLEYGLLATIAFSTVIPAVCGTAELMAGLPIIHRLRRGPVIKPDRRTTLRFFIAGWVMLGLMLVWPRYFFPFIWLSVYFIMEPVNVWLGNHHLAQWTQKGDWRPVVALWSGVLVTAFFWEFWNFWSYPKWIYTIPCVDYWHIFEMPLLGYGGYLPFALELFAMYHLVMGLLGDKNI
;
A
#
# COMPACT_ATOMS: atom_id res chain seq x y z
N MET A 1 11.99 -8.31 -4.88
CA MET A 1 10.58 -8.07 -4.52
C MET A 1 10.09 -8.94 -3.36
N PHE A 2 10.05 -10.28 -3.46
CA PHE A 2 9.48 -11.16 -2.41
C PHE A 2 10.04 -10.93 -1.00
N ILE A 3 11.37 -10.84 -0.87
CA ILE A 3 12.06 -10.63 0.43
C ILE A 3 11.67 -9.30 1.07
N ILE A 4 11.41 -8.27 0.26
CA ILE A 4 11.06 -6.92 0.74
C ILE A 4 9.56 -6.86 1.09
N SER A 5 8.74 -7.63 0.39
CA SER A 5 7.29 -7.66 0.54
C SER A 5 6.85 -8.11 1.93
N ALA A 6 7.48 -9.15 2.50
CA ALA A 6 7.06 -9.64 3.81
C ALA A 6 7.31 -8.63 4.94
N PRO A 7 8.51 -8.03 5.10
CA PRO A 7 8.73 -6.95 6.07
C PRO A 7 7.82 -5.74 5.85
N ALA A 8 7.53 -5.40 4.59
CA ALA A 8 6.62 -4.31 4.26
C ALA A 8 5.20 -4.57 4.79
N TRP A 9 4.68 -5.79 4.65
CA TRP A 9 3.38 -6.11 5.24
C TRP A 9 3.42 -6.23 6.76
N TRP A 10 4.49 -6.78 7.33
CA TRP A 10 4.66 -6.83 8.79
C TRP A 10 4.65 -5.45 9.44
N LEU A 11 5.11 -4.40 8.74
CA LEU A 11 4.94 -3.01 9.21
C LEU A 11 3.45 -2.66 9.40
N PHE A 12 2.59 -3.02 8.44
CA PHE A 12 1.15 -2.80 8.55
C PHE A 12 0.52 -3.65 9.65
N GLU A 13 0.97 -4.87 9.88
CA GLU A 13 0.52 -5.68 11.02
C GLU A 13 0.87 -5.03 12.37
N VAL A 14 2.06 -4.43 12.49
CA VAL A 14 2.46 -3.67 13.69
C VAL A 14 1.56 -2.44 13.89
N LEU A 15 1.26 -1.70 12.82
CA LEU A 15 0.34 -0.57 12.89
C LEU A 15 -1.09 -1.03 13.21
N ASN A 16 -1.51 -2.16 12.63
CA ASN A 16 -2.81 -2.77 12.87
C ASN A 16 -2.99 -3.23 14.31
N TRP A 17 -1.91 -3.64 15.00
CA TRP A 17 -2.00 -3.90 16.43
C TRP A 17 -2.52 -2.69 17.22
N ARG A 18 -2.24 -1.46 16.75
CA ARG A 18 -2.76 -0.24 17.36
C ARG A 18 -4.16 0.15 16.86
N VAL A 19 -4.41 0.05 15.55
CA VAL A 19 -5.66 0.54 14.94
C VAL A 19 -6.81 -0.48 14.98
N GLN A 20 -6.50 -1.77 15.01
CA GLN A 20 -7.46 -2.88 15.03
C GLN A 20 -8.46 -2.79 13.87
N ASN A 21 -7.95 -2.55 12.64
CA ASN A 21 -8.76 -2.43 11.43
C ASN A 21 -9.12 -3.79 10.82
N TRP A 22 -8.29 -4.81 11.05
CA TRP A 22 -8.57 -6.19 10.66
C TRP A 22 -8.06 -7.17 11.70
N TYR A 23 -8.66 -8.36 11.72
CA TYR A 23 -8.17 -9.49 12.50
C TYR A 23 -8.26 -10.78 11.67
N TYR A 24 -7.52 -11.80 12.08
CA TYR A 24 -7.50 -13.09 11.42
C TYR A 24 -8.32 -14.10 12.23
N ASP A 25 -9.43 -14.55 11.65
CA ASP A 25 -10.28 -15.60 12.19
C ASP A 25 -9.70 -16.98 11.85
N GLY A 26 -9.60 -17.88 12.82
CA GLY A 26 -8.92 -19.16 12.68
C GLY A 26 -7.41 -19.12 12.96
N LYS A 27 -6.86 -17.97 13.37
CA LYS A 27 -5.43 -17.84 13.75
C LYS A 27 -5.09 -18.71 14.97
N GLU A 28 -6.04 -18.86 15.89
CA GLU A 28 -5.93 -19.64 17.13
C GLU A 28 -5.74 -21.15 16.90
N LEU A 29 -5.94 -21.63 15.67
CA LEU A 29 -5.69 -23.01 15.29
C LEU A 29 -4.20 -23.32 15.03
N PHE A 30 -3.36 -22.29 14.99
CA PHE A 30 -1.94 -22.41 14.70
C PHE A 30 -1.10 -21.98 15.89
N THR A 31 0.09 -22.57 16.02
CA THR A 31 1.11 -21.99 16.91
C THR A 31 1.59 -20.65 16.36
N ASN A 32 2.14 -19.79 17.24
CA ASN A 32 2.68 -18.50 16.82
C ASN A 32 3.77 -18.63 15.75
N LEU A 33 4.58 -19.69 15.80
CA LEU A 33 5.63 -19.94 14.82
C LEU A 33 5.06 -20.36 13.47
N GLU A 34 4.14 -21.33 13.46
CA GLU A 34 3.48 -21.79 12.22
C GLU A 34 2.73 -20.65 11.54
N TYR A 35 1.94 -19.89 12.31
CA TYR A 35 1.27 -18.69 11.80
C TYR A 35 2.27 -17.70 11.24
N GLY A 36 3.35 -17.39 11.98
CA GLY A 36 4.37 -16.44 11.55
C GLY A 36 5.05 -16.83 10.23
N LEU A 37 5.33 -18.12 10.04
CA LEU A 37 5.93 -18.64 8.81
C LEU A 37 4.95 -18.60 7.63
N LEU A 38 3.72 -19.11 7.80
CA LEU A 38 2.70 -19.12 6.76
C LEU A 38 2.30 -17.69 6.35
N ALA A 39 2.11 -16.81 7.33
CA ALA A 39 1.83 -15.40 7.10
C ALA A 39 2.99 -14.73 6.35
N THR A 40 4.24 -14.98 6.73
CA THR A 40 5.41 -14.43 6.03
C THR A 40 5.49 -14.88 4.57
N ILE A 41 5.15 -16.15 4.29
CA ILE A 41 5.07 -16.65 2.92
C ILE A 41 3.96 -15.92 2.15
N ALA A 42 2.76 -15.80 2.71
CA ALA A 42 1.65 -15.09 2.08
C ALA A 42 2.01 -13.62 1.81
N PHE A 43 2.55 -12.92 2.81
CA PHE A 43 2.96 -11.52 2.75
C PHE A 43 4.10 -11.27 1.75
N SER A 44 4.94 -12.28 1.48
CA SER A 44 6.01 -12.17 0.47
C SER A 44 5.46 -11.96 -0.95
N THR A 45 4.19 -12.30 -1.20
CA THR A 45 3.55 -12.20 -2.52
C THR A 45 2.90 -10.85 -2.82
N VAL A 46 2.72 -10.00 -1.80
CA VAL A 46 1.95 -8.75 -1.89
C VAL A 46 2.53 -7.77 -2.92
N ILE A 47 3.79 -7.34 -2.75
CA ILE A 47 4.46 -6.42 -3.69
C ILE A 47 4.55 -7.05 -5.09
N PRO A 48 5.04 -8.30 -5.27
CA PRO A 48 5.06 -8.95 -6.57
C PRO A 48 3.70 -8.97 -7.28
N ALA A 49 2.63 -9.30 -6.56
CA ALA A 49 1.28 -9.35 -7.12
C ALA A 49 0.83 -7.97 -7.61
N VAL A 50 1.02 -6.93 -6.79
CA VAL A 50 0.61 -5.56 -7.15
C VAL A 50 1.44 -5.03 -8.30
N CYS A 51 2.77 -5.14 -8.24
CA CYS A 51 3.67 -4.67 -9.30
C CYS A 51 3.44 -5.43 -10.62
N GLY A 52 3.37 -6.77 -10.59
CA GLY A 52 3.13 -7.56 -11.80
C GLY A 52 1.77 -7.27 -12.43
N THR A 53 0.72 -7.08 -11.61
CA THR A 53 -0.60 -6.70 -12.13
C THR A 53 -0.59 -5.26 -12.66
N ALA A 54 0.13 -4.34 -12.01
CA ALA A 54 0.29 -2.96 -12.49
C ALA A 54 1.01 -2.90 -13.84
N GLU A 55 2.04 -3.71 -14.07
CA GLU A 55 2.70 -3.84 -15.37
C GLU A 55 1.74 -4.36 -16.45
N LEU A 56 0.93 -5.37 -16.12
CA LEU A 56 -0.10 -5.89 -17.03
C LEU A 56 -1.15 -4.81 -17.37
N MET A 57 -1.59 -4.04 -16.37
CA MET A 57 -2.48 -2.90 -16.58
C MET A 57 -1.84 -1.79 -17.41
N ALA A 58 -0.55 -1.50 -17.19
CA ALA A 58 0.20 -0.50 -17.95
C ALA A 58 0.21 -0.83 -19.45
N GLY A 59 0.17 -2.12 -19.81
CA GLY A 59 0.04 -2.60 -21.19
C GLY A 59 -1.28 -2.26 -21.88
N LEU A 60 -2.33 -1.87 -21.14
CA LEU A 60 -3.66 -1.65 -21.72
C LEU A 60 -3.72 -0.34 -22.54
N PRO A 61 -4.41 -0.33 -23.70
CA PRO A 61 -4.54 0.87 -24.53
C PRO A 61 -5.18 2.06 -23.81
N ILE A 62 -6.05 1.80 -22.83
CA ILE A 62 -6.72 2.86 -22.05
C ILE A 62 -5.71 3.66 -21.20
N ILE A 63 -4.69 2.99 -20.64
CA ILE A 63 -3.64 3.65 -19.85
C ILE A 63 -2.73 4.46 -20.78
N HIS A 64 -2.37 3.91 -21.94
CA HIS A 64 -1.56 4.63 -22.93
C HIS A 64 -2.22 5.93 -23.44
N ARG A 65 -3.56 5.97 -23.46
CA ARG A 65 -4.36 7.12 -23.92
C ARG A 65 -4.66 8.14 -22.81
N LEU A 66 -4.17 7.94 -21.59
CA LEU A 66 -4.31 8.92 -20.52
C LEU A 66 -3.73 10.27 -20.94
N ARG A 67 -4.54 11.32 -20.77
CA ARG A 67 -4.09 12.70 -20.98
C ARG A 67 -3.15 13.12 -19.85
N ARG A 68 -2.38 14.19 -20.10
CA ARG A 68 -1.55 14.79 -19.07
C ARG A 68 -2.41 15.23 -17.88
N GLY A 69 -2.03 14.78 -16.69
CA GLY A 69 -2.67 15.15 -15.44
C GLY A 69 -1.99 16.36 -14.78
N PRO A 70 -2.36 16.68 -13.53
CA PRO A 70 -1.76 17.79 -12.79
C PRO A 70 -0.27 17.57 -12.55
N VAL A 71 0.51 18.65 -12.59
CA VAL A 71 1.97 18.59 -12.42
C VAL A 71 2.32 18.70 -10.94
N ILE A 72 2.82 17.61 -10.37
CA ILE A 72 3.33 17.57 -8.99
C ILE A 72 4.85 17.48 -9.06
N LYS A 73 5.54 18.56 -8.66
CA LYS A 73 7.00 18.63 -8.69
C LYS A 73 7.57 18.23 -7.32
N PRO A 74 8.66 17.44 -7.27
CA PRO A 74 9.34 17.10 -6.03
C PRO A 74 10.27 18.24 -5.57
N ASP A 75 9.74 19.46 -5.43
CA ASP A 75 10.55 20.57 -4.91
C ASP A 75 10.76 20.44 -3.39
N ARG A 76 11.74 21.17 -2.86
CA ARG A 76 12.12 21.10 -1.44
C ARG A 76 10.95 21.44 -0.51
N ARG A 77 10.05 22.34 -0.91
CA ARG A 77 8.89 22.70 -0.06
C ARG A 77 7.84 21.60 -0.07
N THR A 78 7.54 21.00 -1.22
CA THR A 78 6.56 19.92 -1.34
C THR A 78 7.02 18.67 -0.59
N THR A 79 8.27 18.24 -0.81
CA THR A 79 8.84 17.07 -0.12
C THR A 79 8.88 17.25 1.41
N LEU A 80 9.28 18.43 1.90
CA LEU A 80 9.26 18.72 3.34
C LEU A 80 7.84 18.72 3.93
N ARG A 81 6.87 19.32 3.21
CA ARG A 81 5.46 19.31 3.65
C ARG A 81 4.90 17.91 3.71
N PHE A 82 5.19 17.07 2.72
CA PHE A 82 4.76 15.68 2.69
C PHE A 82 5.36 14.92 3.86
N PHE A 83 6.66 15.07 4.10
CA PHE A 83 7.35 14.39 5.20
C PHE A 83 6.78 14.78 6.57
N ILE A 84 6.60 16.08 6.83
CA ILE A 84 5.99 16.56 8.09
C ILE A 84 4.55 16.06 8.22
N ALA A 85 3.75 16.14 7.15
CA ALA A 85 2.38 15.66 7.16
C ALA A 85 2.30 14.16 7.44
N GLY A 86 3.20 13.34 6.87
CA GLY A 86 3.26 11.91 7.12
C GLY A 86 3.53 11.57 8.58
N TRP A 87 4.48 12.27 9.22
CA TRP A 87 4.74 12.10 10.67
C TRP A 87 3.57 12.57 11.55
N VAL A 88 2.91 13.67 11.17
CA VAL A 88 1.71 14.14 11.88
C VAL A 88 0.57 13.12 11.74
N MET A 89 0.34 12.58 10.54
CA MET A 89 -0.65 11.53 10.28
C MET A 89 -0.37 10.28 11.11
N LEU A 90 0.88 9.80 11.12
CA LEU A 90 1.30 8.66 11.93
C LEU A 90 1.07 8.93 13.43
N GLY A 91 1.47 10.10 13.92
CA GLY A 91 1.26 10.50 15.32
C GLY A 91 -0.23 10.54 15.70
N LEU A 92 -1.06 11.17 14.87
CA LEU A 92 -2.52 11.27 15.10
C LEU A 92 -3.18 9.88 15.11
N MET A 93 -2.78 9.01 14.19
CA MET A 93 -3.26 7.62 14.15
C MET A 93 -2.89 6.86 15.42
N LEU A 94 -1.67 7.03 15.93
CA LEU A 94 -1.23 6.33 17.15
C LEU A 94 -1.91 6.87 18.42
N VAL A 95 -2.19 8.17 18.49
CA VAL A 95 -2.86 8.80 19.65
C VAL A 95 -4.37 8.51 19.63
N TRP A 96 -5.04 8.69 18.49
CA TRP A 96 -6.49 8.57 18.34
C TRP A 96 -6.88 7.65 17.15
N PRO A 97 -6.58 6.34 17.24
CA PRO A 97 -6.78 5.41 16.12
C PRO A 97 -8.24 5.29 15.71
N ARG A 98 -9.19 5.41 16.64
CA ARG A 98 -10.63 5.29 16.33
C ARG A 98 -11.11 6.26 15.25
N TYR A 99 -10.46 7.42 15.13
CA TYR A 99 -10.83 8.45 14.14
C TYR A 99 -9.82 8.52 12.99
N PHE A 100 -8.52 8.34 13.28
CA PHE A 100 -7.44 8.51 12.31
C PHE A 100 -6.90 7.18 11.77
N PHE A 101 -7.63 6.07 11.93
CA PHE A 101 -7.28 4.79 11.32
C PHE A 101 -7.03 4.84 9.80
N PRO A 102 -7.66 5.72 8.97
CA PRO A 102 -7.39 5.73 7.53
C PRO A 102 -5.96 6.16 7.19
N PHE A 103 -5.26 6.83 8.12
CA PHE A 103 -3.87 7.26 7.92
C PHE A 103 -2.88 6.10 7.88
N ILE A 104 -3.29 4.88 8.24
CA ILE A 104 -2.46 3.69 8.04
C ILE A 104 -2.10 3.51 6.56
N TRP A 105 -3.00 3.90 5.65
CA TRP A 105 -2.84 3.76 4.20
C TRP A 105 -2.22 4.97 3.51
N LEU A 106 -1.87 6.03 4.25
CA LEU A 106 -1.30 7.27 3.68
C LEU A 106 0.02 7.66 4.32
N SER A 107 0.16 7.47 5.64
CA SER A 107 1.27 8.01 6.41
C SER A 107 2.62 7.48 5.94
N VAL A 108 2.71 6.20 5.57
CA VAL A 108 3.96 5.57 5.14
C VAL A 108 4.42 6.17 3.81
N TYR A 109 3.49 6.40 2.87
CA TYR A 109 3.81 7.01 1.57
C TYR A 109 4.34 8.43 1.77
N PHE A 110 3.65 9.23 2.58
CA PHE A 110 4.03 10.61 2.86
C PHE A 110 5.39 10.74 3.56
N ILE A 111 5.80 9.72 4.32
CA ILE A 111 7.12 9.67 4.94
C ILE A 111 8.18 9.20 3.93
N MET A 112 7.93 8.10 3.22
CA MET A 112 8.95 7.42 2.43
C MET A 112 9.19 8.04 1.05
N GLU A 113 8.15 8.58 0.40
CA GLU A 113 8.29 9.19 -0.93
C GLU A 113 9.26 10.40 -0.90
N PRO A 114 9.17 11.35 0.03
CA PRO A 114 10.18 12.41 0.17
C PRO A 114 11.59 11.89 0.43
N VAL A 115 11.73 10.81 1.22
CA VAL A 115 13.02 10.20 1.50
C VAL A 115 13.62 9.61 0.22
N ASN A 116 12.83 8.93 -0.61
CA ASN A 116 13.27 8.45 -1.92
C ASN A 116 13.73 9.59 -2.83
N VAL A 117 13.01 10.72 -2.83
CA VAL A 117 13.43 11.91 -3.57
C VAL A 117 14.80 12.40 -3.08
N TRP A 118 14.98 12.52 -1.75
CA TRP A 118 16.22 13.06 -1.17
C TRP A 118 17.43 12.13 -1.36
N LEU A 119 17.21 10.82 -1.36
CA LEU A 119 18.24 9.80 -1.61
C LEU A 119 18.52 9.60 -3.11
N GLY A 120 17.74 10.22 -3.98
CA GLY A 120 17.82 10.06 -5.44
C GLY A 120 17.40 8.67 -5.91
N ASN A 121 16.53 7.98 -5.16
CA ASN A 121 15.94 6.70 -5.55
C ASN A 121 14.79 6.92 -6.55
N HIS A 122 14.31 5.84 -7.15
CA HIS A 122 13.06 5.87 -7.92
C HIS A 122 11.88 6.29 -7.04
N HIS A 123 11.01 7.13 -7.60
CA HIS A 123 9.88 7.74 -6.91
C HIS A 123 8.84 8.18 -7.93
N LEU A 124 7.56 8.20 -7.56
CA LEU A 124 6.46 8.48 -8.48
C LEU A 124 6.49 9.92 -9.02
N ALA A 125 7.06 10.84 -8.25
CA ALA A 125 7.20 12.22 -8.71
C ALA A 125 8.08 12.39 -9.96
N GLN A 126 8.88 11.37 -10.35
CA GLN A 126 9.64 11.37 -11.60
C GLN A 126 8.74 11.51 -12.84
N TRP A 127 7.52 10.96 -12.76
CA TRP A 127 6.53 11.00 -13.84
C TRP A 127 5.51 12.12 -13.62
N THR A 128 4.99 12.30 -12.39
CA THR A 128 3.98 13.34 -12.12
C THR A 128 4.52 14.75 -12.34
N GLN A 129 5.83 14.98 -12.21
CA GLN A 129 6.45 16.28 -12.54
C GLN A 129 6.36 16.64 -14.03
N LYS A 130 6.19 15.64 -14.90
CA LYS A 130 5.97 15.81 -16.35
C LYS A 130 4.47 15.77 -16.70
N GLY A 131 3.60 15.64 -15.70
CA GLY A 131 2.17 15.42 -15.87
C GLY A 131 1.84 14.01 -16.39
N ASP A 132 2.78 13.06 -16.31
CA ASP A 132 2.54 11.67 -16.69
C ASP A 132 2.02 10.87 -15.50
N TRP A 133 0.74 10.54 -15.54
CA TRP A 133 0.05 9.81 -14.48
C TRP A 133 -0.11 8.33 -14.80
N ARG A 134 0.42 7.86 -15.93
CA ARG A 134 0.28 6.47 -16.37
C ARG A 134 0.80 5.47 -15.34
N PRO A 135 1.98 5.66 -14.70
CA PRO A 135 2.45 4.72 -13.68
C PRO A 135 1.55 4.70 -12.43
N VAL A 136 1.05 5.86 -12.00
CA VAL A 136 0.16 5.96 -10.83
C VAL A 136 -1.17 5.27 -11.11
N VAL A 137 -1.78 5.53 -12.27
CA VAL A 137 -3.05 4.90 -12.65
C VAL A 137 -2.86 3.40 -12.90
N ALA A 138 -1.73 2.98 -13.47
CA ALA A 138 -1.40 1.56 -13.63
C ALA A 138 -1.29 0.86 -12.27
N LEU A 139 -0.59 1.46 -11.30
CA LEU A 139 -0.52 0.96 -9.93
C LEU A 139 -1.90 0.87 -9.27
N TRP A 140 -2.73 1.92 -9.40
CA TRP A 140 -4.09 1.93 -8.87
C TRP A 140 -5.00 0.88 -9.50
N SER A 141 -4.96 0.73 -10.83
CA SER A 141 -5.72 -0.34 -11.48
C SER A 141 -5.18 -1.73 -11.11
N GLY A 142 -3.86 -1.87 -11.00
CA GLY A 142 -3.21 -3.12 -10.64
C GLY A 142 -3.61 -3.58 -9.25
N VAL A 143 -3.55 -2.68 -8.26
CA VAL A 143 -3.92 -2.98 -6.88
C VAL A 143 -5.41 -3.27 -6.73
N LEU A 144 -6.28 -2.60 -7.49
CA LEU A 144 -7.73 -2.87 -7.44
C LEU A 144 -8.05 -4.27 -7.99
N VAL A 145 -7.37 -4.69 -9.05
CA VAL A 145 -7.50 -6.06 -9.57
C VAL A 145 -6.98 -7.06 -8.55
N THR A 146 -5.80 -6.86 -7.96
CA THR A 146 -5.29 -7.77 -6.93
C THR A 146 -6.16 -7.80 -5.69
N ALA A 147 -6.67 -6.64 -5.25
CA ALA A 147 -7.59 -6.52 -4.13
C ALA A 147 -8.88 -7.30 -4.37
N PHE A 148 -9.45 -7.20 -5.57
CA PHE A 148 -10.63 -8.00 -5.92
C PHE A 148 -10.37 -9.50 -5.76
N PHE A 149 -9.23 -9.99 -6.26
CA PHE A 149 -8.89 -11.42 -6.13
C PHE A 149 -8.53 -11.83 -4.70
N TRP A 150 -7.84 -10.97 -3.94
CA TRP A 150 -7.58 -11.20 -2.52
C TRP A 150 -8.87 -11.36 -1.74
N GLU A 151 -9.82 -10.44 -1.91
CA GLU A 151 -11.12 -10.51 -1.26
C GLU A 151 -11.94 -11.73 -1.72
N PHE A 152 -11.89 -12.07 -3.01
CA PHE A 152 -12.52 -13.28 -3.54
C PHE A 152 -11.95 -14.56 -2.88
N TRP A 153 -10.62 -14.69 -2.78
CA TRP A 153 -10.01 -15.87 -2.18
C TRP A 153 -10.20 -15.92 -0.66
N ASN A 154 -10.13 -14.78 0.01
CA ASN A 154 -10.34 -14.65 1.45
C ASN A 154 -11.75 -15.08 1.87
N PHE A 155 -12.75 -14.74 1.05
CA PHE A 155 -14.13 -15.15 1.30
C PHE A 155 -14.31 -16.67 1.40
N TRP A 156 -13.51 -17.42 0.62
CA TRP A 156 -13.56 -18.89 0.57
C TRP A 156 -12.47 -19.57 1.40
N SER A 157 -11.58 -18.82 2.06
CA SER A 157 -10.49 -19.39 2.84
C SER A 157 -10.85 -19.57 4.31
N TYR A 158 -10.15 -20.48 4.96
CA TYR A 158 -10.08 -20.55 6.41
C TYR A 158 -8.65 -21.01 6.78
N PRO A 159 -7.89 -20.25 7.59
CA PRO A 159 -8.23 -18.97 8.20
C PRO A 159 -8.49 -17.84 7.19
N LYS A 160 -9.15 -16.77 7.64
CA LYS A 160 -9.47 -15.59 6.81
C LYS A 160 -9.29 -14.30 7.58
N TRP A 161 -9.05 -13.20 6.87
CA TRP A 161 -9.06 -11.86 7.47
C TRP A 161 -10.46 -11.27 7.43
N ILE A 162 -10.86 -10.63 8.52
CA ILE A 162 -12.15 -9.93 8.65
C ILE A 162 -11.86 -8.47 9.00
N TYR A 163 -12.57 -7.57 8.33
CA TYR A 163 -12.41 -6.13 8.52
C TYR A 163 -13.34 -5.61 9.62
N THR A 164 -12.78 -4.76 10.47
CA THR A 164 -13.49 -4.01 11.52
C THR A 164 -13.30 -2.53 11.26
N ILE A 165 -13.99 -1.99 10.26
CA ILE A 165 -13.85 -0.59 9.85
C ILE A 165 -14.94 0.27 10.49
N PRO A 166 -14.59 1.19 11.42
CA PRO A 166 -15.58 2.06 12.04
C PRO A 166 -16.35 2.88 10.99
N CYS A 167 -17.67 2.99 11.16
CA CYS A 167 -18.56 3.91 10.43
C CYS A 167 -18.80 3.62 8.94
N VAL A 168 -18.09 2.68 8.32
CA VAL A 168 -18.22 2.38 6.87
C VAL A 168 -18.50 0.91 6.58
N ASP A 169 -19.00 0.17 7.56
CA ASP A 169 -19.30 -1.27 7.48
C ASP A 169 -20.63 -1.55 6.76
N TYR A 170 -20.78 -1.04 5.53
CA TYR A 170 -21.95 -1.24 4.69
C TYR A 170 -21.54 -1.43 3.23
N TRP A 171 -22.38 -2.11 2.44
CA TRP A 171 -22.17 -2.39 1.01
C TRP A 171 -20.90 -3.20 0.74
N HIS A 172 -20.82 -4.40 1.34
CA HIS A 172 -19.68 -5.29 1.19
C HIS A 172 -19.59 -5.92 -0.20
N ILE A 173 -18.38 -5.96 -0.74
CA ILE A 173 -17.99 -6.85 -1.83
C ILE A 173 -17.07 -7.88 -1.18
N PHE A 174 -17.57 -9.11 -1.02
CA PHE A 174 -16.95 -10.13 -0.16
C PHE A 174 -16.87 -9.67 1.31
N GLU A 175 -15.71 -9.75 1.95
CA GLU A 175 -15.50 -9.35 3.35
C GLU A 175 -15.23 -7.85 3.50
N MET A 176 -14.86 -7.14 2.41
CA MET A 176 -14.53 -5.72 2.49
C MET A 176 -15.71 -4.81 2.13
N PRO A 177 -15.99 -3.76 2.92
CA PRO A 177 -16.90 -2.69 2.51
C PRO A 177 -16.42 -1.99 1.24
N LEU A 178 -17.33 -1.56 0.36
CA LEU A 178 -17.00 -0.86 -0.89
C LEU A 178 -16.08 0.36 -0.66
N LEU A 179 -16.31 1.12 0.41
CA LEU A 179 -15.46 2.27 0.77
C LEU A 179 -14.06 1.85 1.22
N GLY A 180 -13.91 0.63 1.75
CA GLY A 180 -12.62 0.05 2.11
C GLY A 180 -11.69 -0.08 0.90
N TYR A 181 -12.23 -0.35 -0.29
CA TYR A 181 -11.41 -0.46 -1.50
C TYR A 181 -10.65 0.83 -1.84
N GLY A 182 -11.15 1.99 -1.39
CA GLY A 182 -10.44 3.26 -1.51
C GLY A 182 -9.09 3.27 -0.79
N GLY A 183 -8.92 2.45 0.26
CA GLY A 183 -7.66 2.28 0.98
C GLY A 183 -6.58 1.56 0.18
N TYR A 184 -6.93 0.71 -0.78
CA TYR A 184 -5.94 0.04 -1.63
C TYR A 184 -5.21 1.00 -2.56
N LEU A 185 -5.85 2.10 -2.97
CA LEU A 185 -5.25 3.08 -3.87
C LEU A 185 -3.98 3.71 -3.29
N PRO A 186 -4.00 4.33 -2.09
CA PRO A 186 -2.80 4.87 -1.50
C PRO A 186 -1.88 3.76 -0.96
N PHE A 187 -2.41 2.60 -0.55
CA PHE A 187 -1.60 1.42 -0.19
C PHE A 187 -0.64 0.99 -1.32
N ALA A 188 -1.07 1.00 -2.59
CA ALA A 188 -0.17 0.70 -3.70
C ALA A 188 0.99 1.70 -3.83
N LEU A 189 0.76 2.96 -3.47
CA LEU A 189 1.80 3.99 -3.46
C LEU A 189 2.78 3.74 -2.31
N GLU A 190 2.29 3.30 -1.15
CA GLU A 190 3.12 2.90 -0.01
C GLU A 190 4.02 1.72 -0.35
N LEU A 191 3.47 0.68 -0.99
CA LEU A 191 4.24 -0.47 -1.48
C LEU A 191 5.36 -0.04 -2.44
N PHE A 192 5.04 0.83 -3.40
CA PHE A 192 6.01 1.35 -4.35
C PHE A 192 7.13 2.12 -3.64
N ALA A 193 6.78 3.05 -2.75
CA ALA A 193 7.75 3.86 -2.01
C ALA A 193 8.65 3.00 -1.10
N MET A 194 8.08 2.02 -0.38
CA MET A 194 8.85 1.07 0.43
C MET A 194 9.81 0.25 -0.41
N TYR A 195 9.34 -0.28 -1.54
CA TYR A 195 10.14 -1.11 -2.42
C TYR A 195 11.38 -0.36 -2.93
N HIS A 196 11.20 0.83 -3.52
CA HIS A 196 12.33 1.59 -4.05
C HIS A 196 13.22 2.20 -2.98
N LEU A 197 12.70 2.43 -1.77
CA LEU A 197 13.55 2.82 -0.63
C LEU A 197 14.52 1.69 -0.28
N VAL A 198 14.03 0.46 -0.14
CA VAL A 198 14.88 -0.68 0.18
C VAL A 198 15.84 -1.01 -0.96
N MET A 199 15.38 -1.01 -2.21
CA MET A 199 16.26 -1.25 -3.37
C MET A 199 17.35 -0.19 -3.49
N GLY A 200 17.00 1.09 -3.32
CA GLY A 200 17.96 2.18 -3.36
C GLY A 200 19.01 2.10 -2.24
N LEU A 201 18.64 1.61 -1.06
CA LEU A 201 19.57 1.34 0.05
C LEU A 201 20.48 0.13 -0.23
N LEU A 202 20.01 -0.85 -0.99
CA LEU A 202 20.82 -1.98 -1.47
C LEU A 202 21.74 -1.62 -2.65
N GLY A 203 21.72 -0.36 -3.09
CA GLY A 203 22.58 0.17 -4.16
C GLY A 203 21.96 0.08 -5.55
N ASP A 204 20.75 -0.46 -5.69
CA ASP A 204 20.06 -0.54 -6.97
C ASP A 204 19.10 0.63 -7.14
N LYS A 205 19.55 1.64 -7.88
CA LYS A 205 18.80 2.89 -8.13
C LYS A 205 18.21 2.96 -9.54
N ASN A 206 18.37 1.90 -10.34
CA ASN A 206 17.95 1.87 -11.75
C ASN A 206 16.73 0.99 -12.00
N ILE A 207 16.19 0.34 -10.96
CA ILE A 207 15.04 -0.57 -11.00
C ILE A 207 13.86 0.01 -10.22
#